data_AF-A0A8T6LXT1-F1
#
_entry.id   AF-A0A8T6LXT1-F1
#
_cell.length_a   1.000
_cell.length_b   1.000
_cell.length_c   1.000
_cell.angle_alpha   90.00
_cell.angle_beta   90.00
_cell.angle_gamma   90.00
#
_symmetry.space_group_name_H-M   'P 1'
#
loop_
_entity.id
_entity.type
_entity.pdbx_description
1 polymer ?
#
loop_
_entity_poly.entity_id
_entity_poly.type
_entity_poly.pdbx_seq_one_letter_code
_entity_poly.pdbx_strand_id
1 'polypeptide(L)'
;MSKKDKQDTAQRFGGEFGPYRKEGTPGVSLSTFKTLVWTSNIGGLILVVVALEMLFVRQMFGWGLASLILGVLIALFPSNYEIVGMDDGQSPPESD
;
A
#
# COMPACT_ATOMS: atom_id res chain seq x y z
N MET A 1 9.08 27.85 -27.29
CA MET A 1 9.85 27.64 -26.04
C MET A 1 9.54 26.26 -25.49
N SER A 2 10.55 25.63 -24.91
CA SER A 2 10.69 24.23 -24.51
C SER A 2 9.52 23.61 -23.74
N LYS A 3 8.98 22.49 -24.24
CA LYS A 3 8.31 21.49 -23.40
C LYS A 3 9.40 20.66 -22.73
N LYS A 4 9.69 20.89 -21.44
CA LYS A 4 10.49 19.95 -20.65
C LYS A 4 10.34 20.20 -19.15
N ASP A 5 10.11 19.08 -18.45
CA ASP A 5 10.53 18.81 -17.08
C ASP A 5 9.69 19.38 -15.92
N LYS A 6 8.39 19.06 -15.87
CA LYS A 6 7.73 18.79 -14.58
C LYS A 6 7.75 17.29 -14.38
N GLN A 7 8.73 16.79 -13.62
CA GLN A 7 8.76 15.41 -13.18
C GLN A 7 7.56 15.20 -12.25
N ASP A 8 6.58 14.47 -12.76
CA ASP A 8 5.38 13.98 -12.08
C ASP A 8 5.85 13.07 -10.93
N THR A 9 6.14 13.70 -9.78
CA THR A 9 6.75 13.01 -8.65
C THR A 9 5.63 12.34 -7.89
N ALA A 10 5.43 11.05 -8.17
CA ALA A 10 4.36 10.24 -7.60
C ALA A 10 4.30 10.38 -6.07
N GLN A 11 3.12 10.71 -5.55
CA GLN A 11 2.92 10.85 -4.11
C GLN A 11 2.88 9.47 -3.45
N ARG A 12 3.76 9.26 -2.46
CA ARG A 12 3.84 8.03 -1.66
C ARG A 12 2.86 8.07 -0.49
N PHE A 13 1.93 7.13 -0.42
CA PHE A 13 1.20 6.85 0.81
C PHE A 13 2.05 5.95 1.71
N GLY A 14 2.58 6.49 2.82
CA GLY A 14 3.54 5.78 3.69
C GLY A 14 5.02 5.93 3.30
N GLY A 15 5.35 7.00 2.56
CA GLY A 15 6.66 7.19 1.92
C GLY A 15 7.91 7.24 2.82
N GLU A 16 7.74 7.30 4.14
CA GLU A 16 8.79 7.19 5.15
C GLU A 16 9.20 5.74 5.45
N PHE A 17 8.40 4.75 5.05
CA PHE A 17 8.69 3.34 5.25
C PHE A 17 8.66 2.58 3.92
N GLY A 18 9.83 2.46 3.29
CA GLY A 18 10.04 1.62 2.11
C GLY A 18 11.42 1.84 1.48
N PRO A 19 12.05 0.80 0.89
CA PRO A 19 13.38 0.93 0.29
C PRO A 19 13.42 2.00 -0.82
N TYR A 20 14.55 2.72 -0.89
CA TYR A 20 14.79 3.79 -1.84
C TYR A 20 14.73 3.23 -3.28
N ARG A 21 13.81 3.73 -4.11
CA ARG A 21 13.75 3.37 -5.54
C ARG A 21 14.37 4.49 -6.39
N LYS A 22 15.11 4.09 -7.43
CA LYS A 22 15.68 5.00 -8.43
C LYS A 22 14.56 5.67 -9.23
N GLU A 23 14.79 6.94 -9.61
CA GLU A 23 13.91 7.72 -10.49
C GLU A 23 13.54 6.91 -11.75
N GLY A 24 12.24 6.91 -12.11
CA GLY A 24 11.73 6.26 -13.32
C GLY A 24 11.02 4.92 -13.12
N THR A 25 10.66 4.53 -11.89
CA THR A 25 9.83 3.33 -11.68
C THR A 25 8.36 3.66 -11.88
N PRO A 26 7.61 2.95 -12.75
CA PRO A 26 6.19 3.19 -12.95
C PRO A 26 5.42 2.84 -11.68
N GLY A 27 4.79 3.84 -11.05
CA GLY A 27 3.80 3.59 -9.99
C GLY A 27 2.48 3.06 -10.55
N VAL A 28 1.59 2.68 -9.65
CA VAL A 28 0.31 2.02 -9.98
C VAL A 28 -0.81 3.05 -10.10
N SER A 29 -1.85 2.72 -10.88
CA SER A 29 -3.05 3.55 -10.96
C SER A 29 -3.85 3.52 -9.66
N LEU A 30 -4.72 4.53 -9.44
CA LEU A 30 -5.59 4.61 -8.26
C LEU A 30 -6.50 3.39 -8.09
N SER A 31 -7.01 2.82 -9.18
CA SER A 31 -7.85 1.62 -9.14
C SER A 31 -7.06 0.39 -8.71
N THR A 32 -5.85 0.20 -9.24
CA THR A 32 -4.94 -0.87 -8.83
C THR A 32 -4.54 -0.73 -7.37
N PHE A 33 -4.23 0.50 -6.92
CA PHE A 33 -3.94 0.77 -5.50
C PHE A 33 -5.12 0.36 -4.59
N LYS A 34 -6.34 0.77 -4.94
CA LYS A 34 -7.54 0.42 -4.16
C LYS A 34 -7.77 -1.08 -4.09
N THR A 35 -7.58 -1.80 -5.19
CA THR A 35 -7.63 -3.27 -5.20
C THR A 35 -6.55 -3.86 -4.29
N LEU A 36 -5.32 -3.33 -4.34
CA LEU A 36 -4.22 -3.79 -3.50
C LEU A 36 -4.52 -3.64 -2.02
N VAL A 37 -5.05 -2.48 -1.61
CA VAL A 37 -5.45 -2.19 -0.23
C VAL A 37 -6.53 -3.16 0.23
N TRP A 38 -7.53 -3.43 -0.61
CA TRP A 38 -8.63 -4.30 -0.23
C TRP A 38 -8.19 -5.78 -0.13
N THR A 39 -7.46 -6.27 -1.13
CA THR A 39 -6.96 -7.65 -1.14
C THR A 39 -5.98 -7.92 0.00
N SER A 40 -5.06 -6.98 0.28
CA SER A 40 -4.10 -7.13 1.38
C SER A 40 -4.75 -7.05 2.76
N ASN A 41 -5.69 -6.12 2.99
CA ASN A 41 -6.40 -6.03 4.27
C ASN A 41 -7.23 -7.29 4.54
N ILE A 42 -7.92 -7.83 3.54
CA ILE A 42 -8.66 -9.09 3.69
C ILE A 42 -7.70 -10.25 3.96
N GLY A 43 -6.61 -10.35 3.21
CA GLY A 43 -5.59 -11.38 3.45
C GLY A 43 -4.99 -11.29 4.85
N GLY A 44 -4.67 -10.07 5.31
CA GLY A 44 -4.17 -9.81 6.66
C GLY A 44 -5.18 -10.21 7.75
N LEU A 45 -6.46 -9.86 7.59
CA LEU A 45 -7.52 -10.25 8.52
C LEU A 45 -7.70 -11.77 8.59
N ILE A 46 -7.62 -12.47 7.46
CA ILE A 46 -7.68 -13.94 7.43
C ILE A 46 -6.52 -14.53 8.22
N LEU A 47 -5.30 -14.00 8.05
CA LEU A 47 -4.13 -14.45 8.81
C LEU A 47 -4.25 -14.17 10.31
N VAL A 48 -4.91 -13.07 10.71
CA VAL A 48 -5.24 -12.81 12.12
C VAL A 48 -6.19 -13.88 12.67
N VAL A 49 -7.24 -14.23 11.92
CA VAL A 49 -8.17 -15.30 12.33
C VAL A 49 -7.42 -16.64 12.49
N VAL A 50 -6.57 -16.99 11.53
CA VAL A 50 -5.73 -18.20 11.61
C VAL A 50 -4.77 -18.13 12.81
N ALA A 51 -4.19 -16.97 13.08
CA ALA A 51 -3.31 -16.81 14.22
C ALA A 51 -4.05 -16.98 15.55
N LEU A 52 -5.25 -16.42 15.69
CA LEU A 52 -6.08 -16.58 16.90
C LEU A 52 -6.45 -18.04 17.11
N GLU A 53 -6.84 -18.77 16.06
CA GLU A 53 -7.08 -20.22 16.09
C GLU A 53 -5.83 -20.97 16.58
N MET A 54 -4.65 -20.65 16.02
CA MET A 54 -3.40 -21.32 16.39
C MET A 54 -2.96 -21.01 17.82
N LEU A 55 -3.10 -19.75 18.28
CA LEU A 55 -2.69 -19.30 19.61
C LEU A 55 -3.59 -19.87 20.71
N PHE A 56 -4.91 -19.79 20.54
CA PHE A 56 -5.86 -20.07 21.61
C PHE A 56 -6.45 -21.47 21.53
N VAL A 57 -6.83 -21.93 20.32
CA VAL A 57 -7.51 -23.22 20.14
C VAL A 57 -6.51 -24.36 20.03
N ARG A 58 -5.54 -24.23 19.12
CA ARG A 58 -4.54 -25.28 18.87
C ARG A 58 -3.36 -25.25 19.84
N GLN A 59 -3.20 -24.18 20.63
CA GLN A 59 -2.05 -23.97 21.54
C GLN A 59 -0.68 -24.05 20.81
N MET A 60 -0.67 -23.77 19.51
CA MET A 60 0.51 -23.77 18.65
C MET A 60 1.12 -22.37 18.60
N PHE A 61 1.74 -21.96 19.70
CA PHE A 61 2.16 -20.57 19.91
C PHE A 61 3.10 -20.03 18.83
N GLY A 62 4.11 -20.80 18.42
CA GLY A 62 5.07 -20.38 17.39
C GLY A 62 4.43 -20.13 16.02
N TRP A 63 3.50 -21.01 15.61
CA TRP A 63 2.77 -20.84 14.36
C TRP A 63 1.79 -19.68 14.41
N GLY A 64 1.11 -19.50 15.55
CA GLY A 64 0.24 -18.36 15.78
C GLY A 64 0.99 -17.02 15.71
N LEU A 65 2.16 -16.92 16.34
CA LEU A 65 3.00 -15.73 16.27
C LEU A 65 3.51 -15.47 14.84
N ALA A 66 3.96 -16.51 14.15
CA ALA A 66 4.41 -16.39 12.75
C ALA A 66 3.28 -15.89 11.83
N SER A 67 2.06 -16.41 12.01
CA SER A 67 0.88 -15.95 11.27
C SER A 67 0.52 -14.49 11.57
N LEU A 68 0.65 -14.02 12.81
CA LEU A 68 0.45 -12.59 13.14
C LEU A 68 1.46 -11.69 12.44
N ILE A 69 2.75 -12.05 12.51
CA ILE A 69 3.82 -11.28 11.86
C ILE A 69 3.56 -11.22 10.35
N LEU A 70 3.21 -12.35 9.73
CA LEU A 70 2.88 -12.40 8.31
C LEU A 70 1.64 -11.56 7.98
N GLY A 71 0.61 -11.58 8.83
CA GLY A 71 -0.60 -10.77 8.68
C GLY A 71 -0.29 -9.27 8.65
N VAL A 72 0.59 -8.80 9.55
CA VAL A 72 1.05 -7.40 9.58
C VAL A 72 1.83 -7.06 8.31
N LEU A 73 2.75 -7.93 7.87
CA LEU A 73 3.53 -7.70 6.65
C LEU A 73 2.62 -7.57 5.41
N ILE A 74 1.59 -8.42 5.30
CA ILE A 74 0.62 -8.35 4.20
C ILE A 74 -0.22 -7.08 4.31
N ALA A 75 -0.72 -6.72 5.49
CA ALA A 75 -1.53 -5.52 5.69
C ALA A 75 -0.76 -4.22 5.39
N LEU A 76 0.56 -4.21 5.62
CA LEU A 76 1.44 -3.09 5.28
C LEU A 76 1.86 -3.08 3.79
N PHE A 77 1.64 -4.16 3.04
CA PHE A 77 2.05 -4.26 1.64
C PHE A 77 1.59 -3.08 0.75
N PRO A 78 0.38 -2.51 0.89
CA PRO A 78 -0.06 -1.36 0.10
C PRO A 78 0.74 -0.08 0.32
N SER A 79 1.33 0.12 1.51
CA SER A 79 2.09 1.33 1.82
C SER A 79 3.41 1.44 1.02
N ASN A 80 3.80 0.36 0.33
CA ASN A 80 5.00 0.34 -0.49
C ASN A 80 4.75 0.70 -1.97
N TYR A 81 3.50 1.00 -2.35
CA TYR A 81 3.12 1.36 -3.72
C TYR A 81 2.84 2.86 -3.87
N GLU A 82 3.47 3.47 -4.88
CA GLU A 82 3.27 4.86 -5.29
C GLU A 82 2.06 4.99 -6.22
N ILE A 83 1.18 5.95 -5.95
CA ILE A 83 0.06 6.27 -6.83
C ILE A 83 0.58 7.26 -7.87
N VAL A 84 0.65 6.83 -9.13
CA VAL A 84 0.95 7.75 -10.25
C VAL A 84 -0.35 8.38 -10.73
N GLY A 85 -0.33 9.70 -10.96
CA GLY A 85 -1.48 10.45 -11.49
C GLY A 85 -2.37 11.10 -10.43
N MET A 86 -1.85 11.37 -9.24
CA MET A 86 -2.46 12.35 -8.33
C MET A 86 -1.92 13.75 -8.68
N ASP A 87 -1.98 14.13 -9.96
CA ASP A 87 -1.82 15.52 -10.35
C ASP A 87 -3.15 16.21 -9.99
N ASP A 88 -3.03 17.32 -9.26
CA ASP A 88 -4.10 18.05 -8.57
C ASP A 88 -5.10 18.69 -9.54
N GLY A 89 -5.84 17.87 -10.28
CA GLY A 89 -6.84 18.28 -11.27
C GLY A 89 -8.17 18.75 -10.70
N GLN A 90 -8.18 19.36 -9.51
CA GLN A 90 -9.31 20.17 -9.07
C GLN A 90 -8.79 21.58 -8.75
N SER A 91 -8.35 22.29 -9.79
CA SER A 91 -8.37 23.75 -9.74
C SER A 91 -9.81 24.17 -9.37
N PRO A 92 -10.01 25.05 -8.37
CA PRO A 92 -11.35 25.58 -8.11
C PRO A 92 -11.87 26.22 -9.41
N PRO A 93 -13.18 26.08 -9.72
CA PRO A 93 -13.73 26.67 -10.94
C PRO A 93 -13.40 28.17 -10.93
N GLU A 94 -12.63 28.60 -11.93
CA GLU A 94 -12.38 30.01 -12.19
C GLU A 94 -13.74 30.65 -12.49
N SER A 95 -14.17 31.55 -11.60
CA SER A 95 -15.39 32.32 -11.74
C SER A 95 -15.18 33.38 -12.82
N ASP A 96 -15.82 33.21 -13.97
CA ASP A 96 -16.14 34.32 -14.89
C ASP A 96 -17.22 35.24 -14.28
#